data_AF-A0A418W4D0-F1
#
_entry.id   AF-A0A418W4D0-F1
#
_cell.length_a   1.000
_cell.length_b   1.000
_cell.length_c   1.000
_cell.angle_alpha   90.00
_cell.angle_beta   90.00
_cell.angle_gamma   90.00
#
_symmetry.space_group_name_H-M   'P 1'
#
loop_
_entity.id
_entity.type
_entity.pdbx_description
1 polymer ?
#
loop_
_entity_poly.entity_id
_entity_poly.type
_entity_poly.pdbx_seq_one_letter_code
_entity_poly.pdbx_strand_id
1 'polypeptide(L)'
;MSNLLNTPAAFPLFTENLIAANGTNAKIFVDCLPPSIVAAITGETALPGEGAVRQCILRGGGRVIDGSVSSTDGSAKSLLIYNGERLTDQSNAGVMSLTTSGVARTAGSFISDGWTVGNALMLFGPPLARNIGSATQANTGLLAIVTAVSALALSVSGTPFTVDAALPPGARLFRVSQHTRRAIPASAGNADGTPPVPLIGGTQDPSAPSQPDAGWEMGQSNAVIVALVAAVSALPARIDLRASVAIR
;
A
#
# COMPACT_ATOMS: atom_id res chain seq x y z
N MET A 1 -6.73 24.17 -35.32
CA MET A 1 -5.89 23.05 -34.81
C MET A 1 -5.67 23.29 -33.33
N SER A 2 -6.47 22.64 -32.47
CA SER A 2 -6.34 22.75 -31.03
C SER A 2 -5.27 21.77 -30.55
N ASN A 3 -4.16 22.28 -30.02
CA ASN A 3 -3.21 21.49 -29.24
C ASN A 3 -3.93 20.97 -27.99
N LEU A 4 -4.46 19.75 -28.06
CA LEU A 4 -4.73 18.97 -26.86
C LEU A 4 -3.36 18.56 -26.31
N LEU A 5 -2.83 19.42 -25.43
CA LEU A 5 -1.75 19.03 -24.53
C LEU A 5 -2.19 17.74 -23.83
N ASN A 6 -1.53 16.63 -24.16
CA ASN A 6 -1.45 15.45 -23.33
C ASN A 6 -0.68 15.83 -22.05
N THR A 7 -1.26 16.67 -21.21
CA THR A 7 -0.83 16.76 -19.81
C THR A 7 -1.14 15.41 -19.19
N PRO A 8 -0.14 14.65 -18.71
CA PRO A 8 -0.42 13.45 -17.92
C PRO A 8 -1.35 13.88 -16.79
N ALA A 9 -2.48 13.18 -16.64
CA ALA A 9 -3.33 13.41 -15.48
C ALA A 9 -2.47 13.21 -14.23
N ALA A 10 -2.18 14.28 -13.51
CA ALA A 10 -1.49 14.18 -12.23
C ALA A 10 -2.42 13.38 -11.31
N PHE A 11 -1.93 12.26 -10.79
CA PHE A 11 -2.66 11.56 -9.75
C PHE A 11 -2.77 12.47 -8.53
N PRO A 12 -3.87 12.36 -7.76
CA PRO A 12 -4.06 13.15 -6.55
C PRO A 12 -2.90 12.92 -5.58
N LEU A 13 -2.48 14.00 -4.93
CA LEU A 13 -1.61 13.92 -3.76
C LEU A 13 -2.34 13.13 -2.67
N PHE A 14 -1.77 12.02 -2.23
CA PHE A 14 -2.33 11.23 -1.12
C PHE A 14 -1.79 11.77 0.19
N THR A 15 -2.68 12.15 1.12
CA THR A 15 -2.29 12.52 2.49
C THR A 15 -3.00 11.63 3.49
N GLU A 16 -2.23 10.97 4.35
CA GLU A 16 -2.75 10.08 5.39
C GLU A 16 -2.08 10.38 6.73
N ASN A 17 -2.86 10.22 7.80
CA ASN A 17 -2.40 10.41 9.16
C ASN A 17 -2.28 9.05 9.86
N LEU A 18 -1.12 8.77 10.45
CA LEU A 18 -0.94 7.63 11.33
C LEU A 18 -0.97 8.10 12.77
N ILE A 19 -1.85 7.49 13.57
CA ILE A 19 -1.92 7.69 15.01
C ILE A 19 -1.66 6.34 15.68
N ALA A 20 -0.55 6.17 16.39
CA ALA A 20 -0.33 4.96 17.20
C ALA A 20 -1.19 5.03 18.47
N ALA A 21 -2.14 4.10 18.59
CA ALA A 21 -2.77 3.75 19.85
C ALA A 21 -2.62 2.23 19.97
N ASN A 22 -1.68 1.78 20.82
CA ASN A 22 -1.38 0.37 21.13
C ASN A 22 -1.31 -0.61 19.93
N GLY A 23 -0.11 -0.83 19.40
CA GLY A 23 0.15 -1.81 18.33
C GLY A 23 0.70 -1.19 17.05
N THR A 24 0.94 -2.03 16.03
CA THR A 24 1.41 -1.57 14.71
C THR A 24 0.23 -0.96 13.96
N ASN A 25 0.25 0.36 13.79
CA ASN A 25 -0.73 1.04 12.96
C ASN A 25 -0.15 1.26 11.57
N ALA A 26 -0.61 0.46 10.61
CA ALA A 26 -0.27 0.58 9.20
C ALA A 26 -1.44 1.15 8.40
N LYS A 27 -1.11 1.96 7.40
CA LYS A 27 -2.06 2.53 6.43
C LYS A 27 -1.57 2.25 5.03
N ILE A 28 -2.51 1.96 4.13
CA ILE A 28 -2.22 2.02 2.71
C ILE A 28 -2.03 3.48 2.37
N PHE A 29 -0.84 3.80 1.90
CA PHE A 29 -0.42 5.15 1.58
C PHE A 29 -0.63 5.46 0.09
N VAL A 30 -0.33 4.47 -0.77
CA VAL A 30 -0.74 4.47 -2.18
C VAL A 30 -1.36 3.11 -2.46
N ASP A 31 -2.60 3.11 -2.96
CA ASP A 31 -3.34 1.87 -3.23
C ASP A 31 -3.09 1.34 -4.66
N CYS A 32 -3.62 0.15 -4.92
CA CYS A 32 -3.65 -0.47 -6.25
C CYS A 32 -4.27 0.49 -7.26
N LEU A 33 -3.66 0.58 -8.44
CA LEU A 33 -4.19 1.40 -9.51
C LEU A 33 -5.48 0.79 -10.06
N PRO A 34 -6.49 1.62 -10.40
CA PRO A 34 -7.69 1.11 -11.02
C PRO A 34 -7.35 0.49 -12.39
N PRO A 35 -8.04 -0.60 -12.79
CA PRO A 35 -7.77 -1.28 -14.05
C PRO A 35 -7.82 -0.36 -15.27
N SER A 36 -8.69 0.65 -15.24
CA SER A 36 -8.81 1.65 -16.30
C SER A 36 -7.55 2.47 -16.52
N ILE A 37 -6.76 2.76 -15.48
CA ILE A 37 -5.52 3.52 -15.62
C ILE A 37 -4.40 2.63 -16.15
N VAL A 38 -4.32 1.38 -15.67
CA VAL A 38 -3.34 0.42 -16.22
C VAL A 38 -3.68 -0.02 -17.64
N ALA A 39 -4.95 0.08 -18.06
CA ALA A 39 -5.39 -0.17 -19.42
C ALA A 39 -5.35 1.08 -20.33
N ALA A 40 -5.15 2.28 -19.78
CA ALA A 40 -5.26 3.52 -20.53
C ALA A 40 -3.98 3.84 -21.28
N ILE A 41 -3.70 3.13 -22.38
CA ILE A 41 -3.25 3.75 -23.64
C ILE A 41 -3.82 2.93 -24.81
N THR A 42 -4.84 3.47 -25.46
CA THR A 42 -5.36 2.95 -26.74
C THR A 42 -5.70 4.09 -27.68
N GLY A 43 -4.91 4.19 -28.77
CA GLY A 43 -5.29 4.80 -30.05
C GLY A 43 -4.74 6.20 -30.31
N GLU A 44 -3.63 6.30 -31.04
CA GLU A 44 -3.40 7.48 -31.90
C GLU A 44 -4.19 7.29 -33.20
N THR A 45 -4.86 8.34 -33.67
CA THR A 45 -5.47 8.39 -35.01
C THR A 45 -4.46 7.98 -36.08
N ALA A 46 -4.84 7.09 -36.99
CA ALA A 46 -4.03 6.71 -38.14
C ALA A 46 -3.59 7.95 -38.93
N LEU A 47 -2.33 7.99 -39.36
CA LEU A 47 -1.86 9.03 -40.29
C LEU A 47 -2.60 8.87 -41.63
N PRO A 48 -2.76 9.95 -42.42
CA PRO A 48 -3.34 9.86 -43.75
C PRO A 48 -2.57 8.83 -44.61
N GLY A 49 -3.21 7.70 -44.94
CA GLY A 49 -2.63 6.62 -45.75
C GLY A 49 -2.37 5.29 -45.02
N GLU A 50 -2.65 5.18 -43.73
CA GLU A 50 -2.51 3.91 -42.99
C GLU A 50 -3.85 3.20 -42.80
N GLY A 51 -3.91 1.91 -43.17
CA GLY A 51 -5.14 1.08 -43.13
C GLY A 51 -5.51 0.53 -41.75
N ALA A 52 -4.71 0.77 -40.72
CA ALA A 52 -4.98 0.35 -39.35
C ALA A 52 -4.44 1.38 -38.34
N VAL A 53 -5.16 1.54 -37.22
CA VAL A 53 -4.76 2.39 -36.09
C VAL A 53 -3.41 1.93 -35.56
N ARG A 54 -2.42 2.82 -35.47
CA ARG A 54 -1.17 2.53 -34.75
C ARG A 54 -1.51 2.34 -33.28
N GLN A 55 -1.51 1.09 -32.81
CA GLN A 55 -1.55 0.80 -31.38
C GLN A 55 -0.16 1.12 -30.80
N CYS A 56 0.03 2.35 -30.33
CA CYS A 56 1.03 2.57 -29.30
C CYS A 56 0.46 1.98 -28.01
N ILE A 57 0.80 0.73 -27.69
CA ILE A 57 0.58 0.21 -26.34
C ILE A 57 1.66 0.85 -25.48
N LEU A 58 1.43 2.08 -25.02
CA LEU A 58 2.21 2.58 -23.89
C LEU A 58 1.81 1.68 -22.71
N ARG A 59 2.75 0.84 -22.26
CA ARG A 59 2.57 0.01 -21.07
C ARG A 59 2.80 0.90 -19.85
N GLY A 60 1.79 1.69 -19.50
CA GLY A 60 1.85 2.66 -18.41
C GLY A 60 1.35 2.06 -17.10
N GLY A 61 2.27 1.85 -16.16
CA GLY A 61 1.93 1.74 -14.74
C GLY A 61 1.87 3.12 -14.10
N GLY A 62 1.43 3.17 -12.84
CA GLY A 62 1.66 4.34 -12.00
C GLY A 62 3.03 4.22 -11.35
N ARG A 63 3.58 5.33 -10.90
CA ARG A 63 4.83 5.34 -10.16
C ARG A 63 4.77 6.34 -9.03
N VAL A 64 5.16 5.92 -7.83
CA VAL A 64 5.37 6.84 -6.72
C VAL A 64 6.76 7.44 -6.86
N ILE A 65 6.85 8.75 -7.08
CA ILE A 65 8.09 9.43 -7.45
C ILE A 65 8.72 10.24 -6.32
N ASP A 66 7.90 10.62 -5.33
CA ASP A 66 8.34 11.42 -4.19
C ASP A 66 7.38 11.22 -3.03
N GLY A 67 7.87 11.45 -1.82
CA GLY A 67 7.02 11.63 -0.67
C GLY A 67 7.74 12.25 0.52
N SER A 68 6.95 12.81 1.44
CA SER A 68 7.47 13.44 2.66
C SER A 68 6.68 13.02 3.89
N VAL A 69 7.33 13.14 5.04
CA VAL A 69 6.75 12.83 6.35
C VAL A 69 7.07 13.90 7.38
N SER A 70 6.08 14.24 8.20
CA SER A 70 6.20 15.10 9.39
C SER A 70 5.62 14.42 10.64
N SER A 71 6.10 14.82 11.81
CA SER A 71 5.56 14.39 13.11
C SER A 71 5.52 15.55 14.10
N THR A 72 4.44 15.63 14.87
CA THR A 72 4.30 16.55 16.00
C THR A 72 4.76 15.97 17.33
N ASP A 73 5.17 14.71 17.37
CA ASP A 73 5.55 14.05 18.61
C ASP A 73 6.91 14.58 19.09
N GLY A 74 7.03 14.83 20.40
CA GLY A 74 8.27 15.24 21.07
C GLY A 74 9.31 14.13 21.21
N SER A 75 9.01 12.90 20.78
CA SER A 75 9.92 11.75 20.82
C SER A 75 10.18 11.19 19.43
N ALA A 76 11.42 10.80 19.15
CA ALA A 76 11.82 10.25 17.85
C ALA A 76 11.01 8.99 17.48
N LYS A 77 10.82 8.78 16.17
CA LYS A 77 9.98 7.71 15.63
C LYS A 77 10.66 6.96 14.50
N SER A 78 10.06 5.83 14.15
CA SER A 78 10.44 5.11 12.95
C SER A 78 9.22 4.59 12.21
N LEU A 79 9.28 4.71 10.89
CA LEU A 79 8.34 4.11 9.96
C LEU A 79 8.97 2.91 9.29
N LEU A 80 8.17 1.88 9.10
CA LEU A 80 8.43 0.79 8.19
C LEU A 80 7.61 1.03 6.93
N ILE A 81 8.27 0.93 5.79
CA ILE A 81 7.64 1.02 4.48
C ILE A 81 7.64 -0.37 3.88
N TYR A 82 6.48 -0.81 3.43
CA TYR A 82 6.25 -2.11 2.84
C TYR A 82 5.77 -1.97 1.39
N ASN A 83 6.26 -2.87 0.56
CA ASN A 83 5.68 -3.15 -0.75
C ASN A 83 4.62 -4.24 -0.54
N GLY A 84 3.37 -3.89 -0.81
CA GLY A 84 2.23 -4.79 -0.77
C GLY A 84 1.88 -5.32 -2.16
N GLU A 85 1.55 -6.59 -2.24
CA GLU A 85 0.94 -7.23 -3.41
C GLU A 85 -0.37 -7.88 -2.98
N ARG A 86 -1.47 -7.44 -3.57
CA ARG A 86 -2.79 -8.01 -3.34
C ARG A 86 -2.85 -9.40 -3.96
N LEU A 87 -2.98 -10.42 -3.11
CA LEU A 87 -3.17 -11.80 -3.55
C LEU A 87 -4.63 -12.23 -3.45
N THR A 88 -5.34 -11.78 -2.41
CA THR A 88 -6.74 -12.15 -2.20
C THR A 88 -7.62 -10.91 -2.10
N ASP A 89 -8.71 -10.93 -2.84
CA ASP A 89 -9.81 -9.98 -2.76
C ASP A 89 -11.05 -10.72 -2.28
N GLN A 90 -11.80 -10.15 -1.34
CA GLN A 90 -13.01 -10.80 -0.82
C GLN A 90 -13.99 -11.17 -1.93
N SER A 91 -14.11 -10.33 -2.95
CA SER A 91 -14.99 -10.56 -4.11
C SER A 91 -14.76 -11.92 -4.79
N ASN A 92 -13.53 -12.45 -4.73
CA ASN A 92 -13.15 -13.74 -5.31
C ASN A 92 -13.09 -14.88 -4.26
N ALA A 93 -13.14 -14.53 -2.97
CA ALA A 93 -13.00 -15.46 -1.84
C ALA A 93 -14.35 -15.85 -1.20
N GLY A 94 -15.45 -15.23 -1.62
CA GLY A 94 -16.73 -15.36 -0.94
C GLY A 94 -16.70 -14.67 0.43
N VAL A 95 -17.32 -15.28 1.44
CA VAL A 95 -17.27 -14.74 2.80
C VAL A 95 -15.90 -15.07 3.37
N MET A 96 -15.10 -14.04 3.66
CA MET A 96 -13.87 -14.19 4.45
C MET A 96 -14.15 -13.88 5.91
N SER A 97 -13.52 -14.61 6.81
CA SER A 97 -13.61 -14.42 8.26
C SER A 97 -12.24 -14.52 8.92
N LEU A 98 -12.11 -13.90 10.09
CA LEU A 98 -10.91 -13.93 10.90
C LEU A 98 -11.14 -14.72 12.18
N THR A 99 -10.19 -15.58 12.48
CA THR A 99 -9.98 -16.14 13.82
C THR A 99 -8.78 -15.47 14.43
N THR A 100 -8.55 -15.65 15.73
CA THR A 100 -7.38 -15.09 16.43
C THR A 100 -6.05 -15.46 15.78
N SER A 101 -5.99 -16.58 15.05
CA SER A 101 -4.77 -17.13 14.46
C SER A 101 -4.91 -17.45 12.97
N GLY A 102 -5.86 -16.85 12.25
CA GLY A 102 -6.03 -17.20 10.85
C GLY A 102 -7.11 -16.44 10.10
N VAL A 103 -7.12 -16.68 8.79
CA VAL A 103 -8.13 -16.18 7.86
C VAL A 103 -8.79 -17.36 7.19
N ALA A 104 -10.11 -17.44 7.23
CA ALA A 104 -10.89 -18.45 6.54
C ALA A 104 -11.70 -17.82 5.41
N ARG A 105 -12.08 -18.63 4.41
CA ARG A 105 -12.96 -18.20 3.32
C ARG A 105 -13.85 -19.32 2.81
N THR A 106 -14.99 -18.96 2.22
CA THR A 106 -16.00 -19.93 1.77
C THR A 106 -15.89 -20.33 0.30
N ALA A 107 -15.17 -19.55 -0.52
CA ALA A 107 -14.96 -19.84 -1.95
C ALA A 107 -13.52 -19.53 -2.40
N GLY A 108 -13.13 -20.02 -3.58
CA GLY A 108 -11.77 -19.87 -4.12
C GLY A 108 -10.72 -20.81 -3.50
N SER A 109 -9.43 -20.60 -3.81
CA SER A 109 -8.30 -21.33 -3.18
C SER A 109 -7.13 -20.40 -2.78
N PHE A 110 -6.68 -20.36 -1.51
CA PHE A 110 -5.59 -19.44 -1.09
C PHE A 110 -4.27 -19.88 -1.73
N ILE A 111 -4.15 -21.18 -2.02
CA ILE A 111 -3.07 -21.75 -2.80
C ILE A 111 -3.10 -21.17 -4.22
N SER A 112 -4.28 -21.08 -4.84
CA SER A 112 -4.44 -20.53 -6.19
C SER A 112 -4.23 -19.01 -6.24
N ASP A 113 -4.53 -18.31 -5.14
CA ASP A 113 -4.21 -16.89 -4.97
C ASP A 113 -2.69 -16.66 -4.82
N GLY A 114 -1.88 -17.70 -4.60
CA GLY A 114 -0.42 -17.64 -4.53
C GLY A 114 0.16 -17.54 -3.12
N TRP A 115 -0.63 -17.81 -2.07
CA TRP A 115 -0.14 -17.80 -0.69
C TRP A 115 0.80 -18.97 -0.42
N THR A 116 1.90 -18.68 0.29
CA THR A 116 2.86 -19.68 0.77
C THR A 116 3.22 -19.44 2.23
N VAL A 117 3.67 -20.49 2.91
CA VAL A 117 4.18 -20.40 4.29
C VAL A 117 5.38 -19.44 4.33
N GLY A 118 5.45 -18.62 5.37
CA GLY A 118 6.47 -17.58 5.54
C GLY A 118 6.10 -16.24 4.90
N ASN A 119 5.02 -16.15 4.12
CA ASN A 119 4.54 -14.87 3.61
C ASN A 119 4.09 -13.98 4.77
N ALA A 120 4.54 -12.73 4.75
CA ALA A 120 4.00 -11.70 5.61
C ALA A 120 2.69 -11.18 5.02
N LEU A 121 1.66 -11.10 5.85
CA LEU A 121 0.29 -10.76 5.49
C LEU A 121 -0.12 -9.50 6.23
N MET A 122 -0.78 -8.58 5.52
CA MET A 122 -1.57 -7.50 6.11
C MET A 122 -2.96 -7.47 5.48
N LEU A 123 -3.97 -7.31 6.33
CA LEU A 123 -5.35 -7.11 5.91
C LEU A 123 -5.66 -5.61 5.81
N PHE A 124 -6.38 -5.21 4.77
CA PHE A 124 -6.98 -3.88 4.69
C PHE A 124 -8.43 -3.97 4.24
N GLY A 125 -9.31 -3.23 4.94
CA GLY A 125 -10.69 -3.02 4.48
C GLY A 125 -10.78 -2.18 3.20
N PRO A 126 -12.00 -2.00 2.64
CA PRO A 126 -12.21 -1.11 1.50
C PRO A 126 -11.81 0.34 1.87
N PRO A 127 -11.44 1.18 0.88
CA PRO A 127 -10.99 2.55 1.11
C PRO A 127 -11.88 3.37 2.06
N LEU A 128 -13.20 3.22 1.96
CA LEU A 128 -14.19 3.93 2.78
C LEU A 128 -14.30 3.40 4.22
N ALA A 129 -13.86 2.17 4.49
CA ALA A 129 -13.92 1.55 5.82
C ALA A 129 -12.58 1.56 6.56
N ARG A 130 -11.52 2.16 5.99
CA ARG A 130 -10.18 2.19 6.61
C ARG A 130 -10.12 2.92 7.97
N ASN A 131 -11.19 3.61 8.39
CA ASN A 131 -11.19 4.51 9.57
C ASN A 131 -12.47 4.50 10.45
N ILE A 132 -13.44 3.57 10.30
CA ILE A 132 -14.71 3.65 11.08
C ILE A 132 -15.08 2.30 11.74
N GLY A 133 -14.80 2.18 13.03
CA GLY A 133 -15.62 1.52 14.07
C GLY A 133 -15.95 0.02 13.96
N SER A 134 -15.48 -0.71 12.95
CA SER A 134 -15.75 -2.15 12.81
C SER A 134 -14.62 -3.03 13.39
N ALA A 135 -14.90 -4.30 13.70
CA ALA A 135 -13.86 -5.27 14.12
C ALA A 135 -12.73 -5.37 13.09
N THR A 136 -13.03 -5.19 11.79
CA THR A 136 -12.06 -5.08 10.71
C THR A 136 -11.09 -3.92 10.87
N GLN A 137 -11.49 -2.81 11.52
CA GLN A 137 -10.60 -1.69 11.81
C GLN A 137 -9.45 -2.12 12.73
N ALA A 138 -9.75 -2.89 13.78
CA ALA A 138 -8.73 -3.39 14.71
C ALA A 138 -7.72 -4.34 14.04
N ASN A 139 -8.13 -4.99 12.94
CA ASN A 139 -7.29 -5.89 12.17
C ASN A 139 -6.58 -5.24 10.99
N THR A 140 -6.96 -4.00 10.64
CA THR A 140 -6.43 -3.31 9.47
C THR A 140 -4.96 -2.93 9.69
N GLY A 141 -4.09 -3.41 8.81
CA GLY A 141 -2.66 -3.13 8.88
C GLY A 141 -1.89 -3.92 9.94
N LEU A 142 -2.53 -4.89 10.60
CA LEU A 142 -1.82 -5.83 11.47
C LEU A 142 -0.93 -6.74 10.62
N LEU A 143 0.33 -6.86 11.04
CA LEU A 143 1.31 -7.75 10.42
C LEU A 143 1.20 -9.15 11.03
N ALA A 144 0.95 -10.13 10.18
CA ALA A 144 0.96 -11.54 10.56
C ALA A 144 1.86 -12.35 9.61
N ILE A 145 2.39 -13.48 10.09
CA ILE A 145 3.21 -14.40 9.28
C ILE A 145 2.42 -15.67 9.04
N VAL A 146 2.23 -16.03 7.76
CA VAL A 146 1.55 -17.25 7.36
C VAL A 146 2.36 -18.47 7.79
N THR A 147 1.77 -19.35 8.60
CA THR A 147 2.40 -20.58 9.12
C THR A 147 1.86 -21.84 8.46
N ALA A 148 0.63 -21.80 7.93
CA ALA A 148 0.06 -22.88 7.13
C ALA A 148 -0.90 -22.32 6.07
N VAL A 149 -0.96 -22.99 4.93
CA VAL A 149 -1.85 -22.64 3.81
C VAL A 149 -2.65 -23.87 3.42
N SER A 150 -3.97 -23.71 3.38
CA SER A 150 -4.90 -24.66 2.78
C SER A 150 -5.76 -23.91 1.76
N ALA A 151 -6.56 -24.63 0.97
CA ALA A 151 -7.45 -23.99 0.00
C ALA A 151 -8.35 -22.94 0.67
N LEU A 152 -8.93 -23.23 1.83
CA LEU A 152 -9.96 -22.38 2.45
C LEU A 152 -9.51 -21.67 3.73
N ALA A 153 -8.29 -21.91 4.21
CA ALA A 153 -7.78 -21.28 5.42
C ALA A 153 -6.27 -20.97 5.34
N LEU A 154 -5.91 -19.79 5.84
CA LEU A 154 -4.56 -19.40 6.22
C LEU A 154 -4.45 -19.48 7.74
N SER A 155 -3.43 -20.17 8.24
CA SER A 155 -3.00 -20.05 9.64
C SER A 155 -1.87 -19.04 9.73
N VAL A 156 -1.90 -18.19 10.75
CA VAL A 156 -0.90 -17.14 10.95
C VAL A 156 -0.36 -17.10 12.37
N SER A 157 0.80 -16.48 12.53
CA SER A 157 1.41 -16.12 13.82
C SER A 157 1.70 -14.62 13.86
N GLY A 158 1.94 -14.08 15.07
CA GLY A 158 2.15 -12.65 15.30
C GLY A 158 1.09 -12.08 16.25
N THR A 159 0.75 -10.81 16.07
CA THR A 159 -0.34 -10.18 16.83
C THR A 159 -1.66 -10.86 16.49
N PRO A 160 -2.41 -11.39 17.48
CA PRO A 160 -3.69 -12.04 17.21
C PRO A 160 -4.69 -11.08 16.55
N PHE A 161 -5.47 -11.59 15.59
CA PHE A 161 -6.60 -10.83 15.07
C PHE A 161 -7.72 -10.76 16.09
N THR A 162 -8.45 -9.65 16.08
CA THR A 162 -9.80 -9.61 16.63
C THR A 162 -10.70 -10.47 15.74
N VAL A 163 -11.45 -11.39 16.35
CA VAL A 163 -12.36 -12.28 15.60
C VAL A 163 -13.37 -11.44 14.82
N ASP A 164 -13.53 -11.76 13.54
CA ASP A 164 -14.47 -11.10 12.63
C ASP A 164 -15.17 -12.18 11.80
N ALA A 165 -16.47 -12.38 12.05
CA ALA A 165 -17.22 -13.46 11.41
C ALA A 165 -17.42 -13.24 9.90
N ALA A 166 -17.36 -11.99 9.44
CA ALA A 166 -17.49 -11.65 8.03
C ALA A 166 -16.82 -10.31 7.73
N LEU A 167 -15.73 -10.36 6.98
CA LEU A 167 -15.06 -9.16 6.49
C LEU A 167 -15.99 -8.37 5.55
N PRO A 168 -15.91 -7.02 5.57
CA PRO A 168 -16.77 -6.17 4.74
C PRO A 168 -16.38 -6.25 3.25
N PRO A 169 -17.36 -6.11 2.33
CA PRO A 169 -17.15 -5.98 0.88
C PRO A 169 -15.94 -5.10 0.52
N GLY A 170 -14.99 -5.67 -0.23
CA GLY A 170 -13.77 -4.98 -0.66
C GLY A 170 -12.61 -5.06 0.33
N ALA A 171 -12.69 -5.93 1.34
CA ALA A 171 -11.54 -6.34 2.13
C ALA A 171 -10.53 -7.10 1.26
N ARG A 172 -9.24 -6.82 1.49
CA ARG A 172 -8.13 -7.31 0.67
C ARG A 172 -6.98 -7.76 1.56
N LEU A 173 -6.38 -8.90 1.19
CA LEU A 173 -5.16 -9.40 1.82
C LEU A 173 -3.97 -9.10 0.92
N PHE A 174 -2.98 -8.44 1.50
CA PHE A 174 -1.72 -8.13 0.84
C PHE A 174 -0.63 -9.02 1.40
N ARG A 175 0.11 -9.67 0.50
CA ARG A 175 1.45 -10.14 0.80
C ARG A 175 2.34 -8.91 0.88
N VAL A 176 3.05 -8.75 1.99
CA VAL A 176 3.91 -7.59 2.21
C VAL A 176 5.36 -8.00 2.31
N SER A 177 6.25 -7.12 1.86
CA SER A 177 7.69 -7.23 2.07
C SER A 177 8.20 -5.89 2.57
N GLN A 178 9.02 -5.89 3.61
CA GLN A 178 9.61 -4.65 4.11
C GLN A 178 10.58 -4.13 3.06
N HIS A 179 10.33 -2.91 2.60
CA HIS A 179 11.20 -2.24 1.65
C HIS A 179 12.30 -1.47 2.38
N THR A 180 11.90 -0.56 3.29
CA THR A 180 12.86 0.24 4.04
C THR A 180 12.30 0.67 5.38
N ARG A 181 13.20 1.16 6.24
CA ARG A 181 12.88 1.76 7.53
C ARG A 181 13.40 3.20 7.52
N ARG A 182 12.54 4.15 7.87
CA ARG A 182 12.91 5.56 7.98
C ARG A 182 12.81 6.02 9.43
N ALA A 183 13.82 6.74 9.89
CA ALA A 183 13.78 7.44 11.17
C ALA A 183 13.13 8.81 10.96
N ILE A 184 12.22 9.19 11.85
CA ILE A 184 11.64 10.51 11.89
C ILE A 184 12.13 11.18 13.18
N PRO A 185 12.86 12.30 13.08
CA PRO A 185 13.24 13.09 14.24
C PRO A 185 12.02 13.53 15.06
N ALA A 186 12.23 13.74 16.35
CA ALA A 186 11.23 14.43 17.18
C ALA A 186 10.88 15.78 16.53
N SER A 187 9.58 16.09 16.45
CA SER A 187 9.07 17.35 15.90
C SER A 187 9.48 17.67 14.45
N ALA A 188 9.70 16.66 13.61
CA ALA A 188 9.95 16.86 12.19
C ALA A 188 8.77 17.59 11.52
N GLY A 189 8.94 18.83 11.07
CA GLY A 189 7.97 19.52 10.21
C GLY A 189 6.65 19.97 10.84
N ASN A 190 6.63 20.43 12.09
CA ASN A 190 5.49 21.22 12.63
C ASN A 190 5.86 22.38 13.58
N ALA A 191 7.15 22.67 13.76
CA ALA A 191 7.66 23.92 14.30
C ALA A 191 8.33 24.68 13.14
N ASP A 192 8.07 25.98 13.02
CA ASP A 192 8.25 26.86 11.83
C ASP A 192 9.64 26.91 11.14
N GLY A 193 10.56 25.96 11.38
CA GLY A 193 11.87 25.91 10.73
C GLY A 193 12.46 24.53 10.45
N THR A 194 11.81 23.41 10.79
CA THR A 194 12.38 22.07 10.50
C THR A 194 11.76 21.49 9.23
N PRO A 195 12.54 21.23 8.17
CA PRO A 195 12.02 20.60 6.95
C PRO A 195 11.44 19.20 7.22
N PRO A 196 10.36 18.79 6.52
CA PRO A 196 9.87 17.42 6.58
C PRO A 196 10.92 16.45 6.02
N VAL A 197 10.87 15.19 6.47
CA VAL A 197 11.83 14.17 6.05
C VAL A 197 11.35 13.53 4.74
N PRO A 198 12.23 13.31 3.74
CA PRO A 198 11.86 12.55 2.55
C PRO A 198 11.52 11.11 2.93
N LEU A 199 10.37 10.65 2.47
CA LEU A 199 9.88 9.27 2.64
C LEU A 199 10.46 8.36 1.55
N ILE A 200 10.58 8.92 0.35
CA ILE A 200 11.05 8.27 -0.88
C ILE A 200 12.24 9.10 -1.36
N GLY A 201 13.40 8.47 -1.52
CA GLY A 201 14.69 9.16 -1.69
C GLY A 201 15.59 9.12 -0.44
N GLY A 202 16.90 8.99 -0.69
CA GLY A 202 17.97 8.92 0.33
C GLY A 202 18.78 7.62 0.24
N THR A 203 20.11 7.79 0.12
CA THR A 203 21.23 6.83 -0.06
C THR A 203 20.88 5.46 -0.62
N GLN A 204 21.41 5.22 -1.82
CA GLN A 204 21.48 3.94 -2.52
C GLN A 204 21.69 2.77 -1.56
N ASP A 205 21.03 1.65 -1.87
CA ASP A 205 21.51 0.36 -1.40
C ASP A 205 23.03 0.32 -1.63
N PRO A 206 23.86 0.18 -0.58
CA PRO A 206 25.31 0.17 -0.74
C PRO A 206 25.79 -1.00 -1.63
N SER A 207 24.93 -1.97 -1.93
CA SER A 207 25.19 -3.06 -2.87
C SER A 207 24.82 -2.74 -4.34
N ALA A 208 24.09 -1.65 -4.62
CA ALA A 208 23.67 -1.27 -5.97
C ALA A 208 23.69 0.25 -6.24
N PRO A 209 24.88 0.90 -6.24
CA PRO A 209 25.04 2.35 -6.33
C PRO A 209 24.87 2.97 -7.73
N SER A 210 24.31 2.25 -8.71
CA SER A 210 24.25 2.73 -10.10
C SER A 210 22.85 3.08 -10.61
N GLN A 211 21.79 2.91 -9.81
CA GLN A 211 20.44 3.27 -10.23
C GLN A 211 19.94 4.47 -9.40
N PRO A 212 19.66 5.63 -10.02
CA PRO A 212 18.88 6.66 -9.33
C PRO A 212 17.54 6.03 -8.96
N ASP A 213 17.07 6.24 -7.72
CA ASP A 213 15.80 5.68 -7.22
C ASP A 213 14.69 6.10 -8.19
N ALA A 214 14.36 5.19 -9.09
CA ALA A 214 13.46 5.44 -10.19
C ALA A 214 12.03 5.25 -9.71
N GLY A 215 11.72 5.76 -8.51
CA GLY A 215 10.43 5.63 -7.84
C GLY A 215 9.95 4.20 -7.71
N TRP A 216 8.75 4.03 -7.18
CA TRP A 216 8.16 2.71 -7.01
C TRP A 216 7.09 2.49 -8.05
N GLU A 217 7.28 1.48 -8.90
CA GLU A 217 6.28 1.09 -9.89
C GLU A 217 5.06 0.49 -9.19
N MET A 218 3.89 0.92 -9.65
CA MET A 218 2.59 0.56 -9.13
C MET A 218 1.80 -0.13 -10.23
N GLY A 219 1.31 -1.33 -9.95
CA GLY A 219 0.40 -2.07 -10.79
C GLY A 219 -1.03 -2.13 -10.22
N GLN A 220 -1.89 -2.92 -10.87
CA GLN A 220 -3.28 -3.16 -10.44
C GLN A 220 -3.39 -3.99 -9.15
N SER A 221 -2.27 -4.55 -8.68
CA SER A 221 -2.22 -5.36 -7.46
C SER A 221 -1.21 -4.83 -6.44
N ASN A 222 -0.46 -3.77 -6.74
CA ASN A 222 0.59 -3.29 -5.85
C ASN A 222 0.07 -2.15 -4.98
N ALA A 223 0.52 -2.10 -3.74
CA ALA A 223 0.24 -1.03 -2.81
C ALA A 223 1.52 -0.62 -2.07
N VAL A 224 1.61 0.65 -1.71
CA VAL A 224 2.60 1.14 -0.76
C VAL A 224 1.92 1.22 0.59
N ILE A 225 2.48 0.51 1.56
CA ILE A 225 1.96 0.48 2.93
C ILE A 225 3.00 1.09 3.84
N VAL A 226 2.57 2.02 4.70
CA VAL A 226 3.43 2.66 5.69
C VAL A 226 2.91 2.31 7.06
N ALA A 227 3.81 1.88 7.95
CA ALA A 227 3.48 1.45 9.29
C ALA A 227 4.33 2.18 10.33
N LEU A 228 3.68 2.62 11.42
CA LEU A 228 4.35 3.15 12.58
C LEU A 228 4.81 2.00 13.49
N VAL A 229 6.09 2.02 13.89
CA VAL A 229 6.66 1.02 14.79
C VAL A 229 6.18 1.27 16.22
N ALA A 230 5.26 0.41 16.69
CA ALA A 230 4.64 0.49 18.02
C ALA A 230 5.64 0.50 19.19
N ALA A 231 6.78 -0.20 19.04
CA ALA A 231 7.72 -0.41 20.14
C ALA A 231 8.50 0.84 20.58
N VAL A 232 8.39 1.97 19.88
CA VAL A 232 9.22 3.17 20.12
C VAL A 232 8.46 4.32 20.82
N SER A 233 7.15 4.21 21.08
CA SER A 233 6.43 5.25 21.83
C SER A 233 5.15 4.77 22.49
N ALA A 234 5.02 5.02 23.80
CA ALA A 234 3.81 4.82 24.57
C ALA A 234 2.80 5.99 24.47
N LEU A 235 3.10 7.00 23.63
CA LEU A 235 2.25 8.18 23.45
C LEU A 235 1.58 8.20 22.07
N PRO A 236 0.37 8.79 21.95
CA PRO A 236 -0.26 9.04 20.66
C PRO A 236 0.64 9.90 19.77
N ALA A 237 1.24 9.30 18.76
CA ALA A 237 2.07 9.99 17.79
C ALA A 237 1.25 10.25 16.54
N ARG A 238 1.13 11.51 16.10
CA ARG A 238 0.59 11.85 14.78
C ARG A 238 1.73 11.99 13.78
N ILE A 239 1.58 11.34 12.63
CA ILE A 239 2.49 11.43 11.50
C ILE A 239 1.67 11.69 10.24
N ASP A 240 1.98 12.75 9.51
CA ASP A 240 1.33 13.09 8.25
C ASP A 240 2.26 12.66 7.10
N LEU A 241 1.72 11.90 6.14
CA LEU A 241 2.45 11.37 4.99
C LEU A 241 1.94 11.97 3.70
N ARG A 242 2.82 12.23 2.71
CA ARG A 242 2.42 12.73 1.38
C ARG A 242 3.16 12.05 0.24
N ALA A 243 2.46 11.56 -0.78
CA ALA A 243 3.07 10.93 -1.97
C ALA A 243 2.66 11.62 -3.27
N SER A 244 3.62 11.76 -4.19
CA SER A 244 3.40 12.18 -5.56
C SER A 244 3.44 10.98 -6.51
N VAL A 245 2.43 10.86 -7.37
CA VAL A 245 2.27 9.73 -8.30
C VAL A 245 2.16 10.24 -9.74
N ALA A 246 2.86 9.60 -10.67
CA ALA A 246 2.82 9.90 -12.10
C ALA A 246 2.53 8.65 -12.95
N ILE A 247 1.96 8.85 -14.14
CA ILE A 247 1.79 7.80 -15.16
C ILE A 247 3.09 7.70 -15.95
N ARG A 248 3.55 6.47 -16.23
CA ARG A 248 4.72 6.21 -17.08
C ARG A 248 4.35 6.07 -18.56
#